data_AF-A0A961JT39-F1
#
_entry.id   AF-A0A961JT39-F1
#
_cell.length_a   1.000
_cell.length_b   1.000
_cell.length_c   1.000
_cell.angle_alpha   90.00
_cell.angle_beta   90.00
_cell.angle_gamma   90.00
#
_symmetry.space_group_name_H-M   'P 1'
#
loop_
_entity.id
_entity.type
_entity.pdbx_description
1 polymer ?
#
loop_
_entity_poly.entity_id
_entity_poly.type
_entity_poly.pdbx_seq_one_letter_code
_entity_poly.pdbx_strand_id
1 'polypeptide(L)'
;QEGPLRDTAFCEYDFSMRPVADALGLSTRDARCFMVTDGDWKLIHCEGGFRPMLFDLTEDPGELRDLGADPAHQTIVDRLMAALDSWALRPAQRTTISNDTLRAIRKQPSTKGVIIGIVTEDDMPAALTVRVRDRKAPPWQEIAGKDAARS
;
A
#
# COMPACT_ATOMS: atom_id res chain seq x y z
N GLN A 1 11.01 -10.25 -23.17
CA GLN A 1 11.11 -10.89 -21.84
C GLN A 1 9.72 -11.37 -21.50
N GLU A 2 9.48 -12.68 -21.51
CA GLU A 2 8.25 -13.23 -20.93
C GLU A 2 8.32 -12.95 -19.43
N GLY A 3 7.45 -12.04 -18.96
CA GLY A 3 7.27 -11.82 -17.53
C GLY A 3 6.73 -13.09 -16.87
N PRO A 4 6.80 -13.18 -15.53
CA PRO A 4 6.21 -14.31 -14.82
C PRO A 4 4.74 -14.48 -15.23
N LEU A 5 4.32 -15.73 -15.41
CA LEU A 5 2.91 -16.08 -15.62
C LEU A 5 2.10 -15.48 -14.47
N ARG A 6 1.03 -14.77 -14.80
CA ARG A 6 0.13 -14.18 -13.80
C ARG A 6 -0.95 -15.21 -13.47
N ASP A 7 -1.18 -15.44 -12.19
CA ASP A 7 -2.25 -16.32 -11.71
C ASP A 7 -3.62 -15.64 -11.79
N THR A 8 -3.64 -14.30 -11.85
CA THR A 8 -4.86 -13.51 -11.94
C THR A 8 -4.75 -12.35 -12.93
N ALA A 9 -5.89 -11.93 -13.46
CA ALA A 9 -6.04 -10.71 -14.26
C ALA A 9 -7.07 -9.79 -13.62
N PHE A 10 -6.87 -8.48 -13.81
CA PHE A 10 -7.72 -7.42 -13.25
C PHE A 10 -8.21 -6.50 -14.36
N CYS A 11 -9.43 -5.99 -14.23
CA CYS A 11 -9.99 -4.94 -15.08
C CYS A 11 -10.73 -3.93 -14.20
N GLU A 12 -10.76 -2.67 -14.63
CA GLU A 12 -11.40 -1.56 -13.92
C GLU A 12 -12.38 -0.87 -14.85
N TYR A 13 -13.52 -0.45 -14.31
CA TYR A 13 -14.47 0.38 -15.03
C TYR A 13 -14.99 1.51 -14.14
N ASP A 14 -14.58 2.73 -14.44
CA ASP A 14 -15.11 3.95 -13.86
C ASP A 14 -16.26 4.46 -14.74
N PHE A 15 -17.46 4.49 -14.16
CA PHE A 15 -18.67 4.98 -14.83
C PHE A 15 -19.23 6.25 -14.18
N SER A 16 -18.43 6.95 -13.37
CA SER A 16 -18.81 8.21 -12.70
C SER A 16 -19.25 9.32 -13.66
N MET A 17 -18.81 9.27 -14.91
CA MET A 17 -19.19 10.21 -15.98
C MET A 17 -20.33 9.70 -16.87
N ARG A 18 -21.01 8.61 -16.49
CA ARG A 18 -22.07 7.98 -17.29
C ARG A 18 -23.44 8.20 -16.63
N PRO A 19 -24.54 8.33 -17.40
CA PRO A 19 -25.89 8.51 -16.86
C PRO A 19 -26.34 7.43 -15.88
N VAL A 20 -25.74 6.24 -15.95
CA VAL A 20 -26.04 5.14 -15.02
C VAL A 20 -25.63 5.46 -13.58
N ALA A 21 -24.62 6.31 -13.36
CA ALA A 21 -24.25 6.75 -12.01
C ALA A 21 -25.40 7.53 -11.34
N ASP A 22 -25.99 8.48 -12.06
CA ASP A 22 -27.16 9.24 -11.59
C ASP A 22 -28.39 8.33 -11.43
N ALA A 23 -28.63 7.43 -12.38
CA ALA A 23 -29.77 6.51 -12.33
C ALA A 23 -29.71 5.56 -11.11
N LEU A 24 -28.50 5.20 -10.67
CA LEU A 24 -28.26 4.39 -9.47
C LEU A 24 -28.12 5.23 -8.19
N GLY A 25 -28.18 6.57 -8.28
CA GLY A 25 -28.01 7.48 -7.14
C GLY A 25 -26.61 7.41 -6.50
N LEU A 26 -25.58 7.07 -7.27
CA LEU A 26 -24.23 6.87 -6.77
C LEU A 26 -23.42 8.17 -6.81
N SER A 27 -22.54 8.34 -5.83
CA SER A 27 -21.52 9.40 -5.89
C SER A 27 -20.47 9.09 -6.95
N THR A 28 -19.72 10.09 -7.39
CA THR A 28 -18.59 9.88 -8.31
C THR A 28 -17.51 8.96 -7.75
N ARG A 29 -17.41 8.87 -6.41
CA ARG A 29 -16.50 7.94 -5.71
C ARG A 29 -16.97 6.49 -5.81
N ASP A 30 -18.28 6.27 -5.75
CA ASP A 30 -18.88 4.93 -5.69
C ASP A 30 -19.25 4.38 -7.06
N ALA A 31 -19.26 5.21 -8.11
CA ALA A 31 -19.57 4.83 -9.49
C ALA A 31 -18.39 4.13 -10.19
N ARG A 32 -17.90 3.02 -9.62
CA ARG A 32 -16.79 2.22 -10.14
C ARG A 32 -16.96 0.74 -9.88
N CYS A 33 -16.43 -0.09 -10.78
CA CYS A 33 -16.37 -1.53 -10.64
C CYS A 33 -14.96 -2.07 -10.92
N PHE A 34 -14.65 -3.19 -10.27
CA PHE A 34 -13.43 -3.95 -10.42
C PHE A 34 -13.79 -5.37 -10.83
N MET A 35 -13.00 -5.95 -11.73
CA MET A 35 -13.08 -7.35 -12.10
C MET A 35 -11.77 -8.03 -11.74
N VAL A 36 -11.87 -9.24 -11.19
CA VAL A 36 -10.75 -10.15 -10.96
C VAL A 36 -11.10 -11.52 -11.50
N THR A 37 -10.15 -12.17 -12.18
CA THR A 37 -10.29 -13.55 -12.65
C THR A 37 -8.98 -14.32 -12.48
N ASP A 38 -9.07 -15.60 -12.17
CA ASP A 38 -7.94 -16.55 -12.14
C ASP A 38 -7.94 -17.53 -13.33
N GLY A 39 -8.87 -17.37 -14.27
CA GLY A 39 -9.08 -18.25 -15.42
C GLY A 39 -10.28 -19.18 -15.27
N ASP A 40 -10.52 -19.72 -14.08
CA ASP A 40 -11.65 -20.62 -13.80
C ASP A 40 -12.85 -19.85 -13.25
N TRP A 41 -12.59 -18.77 -12.51
CA TRP A 41 -13.60 -17.94 -11.87
C TRP A 41 -13.43 -16.48 -12.26
N LYS A 42 -14.55 -15.76 -12.35
CA LYS A 42 -14.56 -14.30 -12.52
C LYS A 42 -15.47 -13.67 -11.47
N LEU A 43 -14.93 -12.69 -10.75
CA LEU A 43 -15.68 -11.88 -9.80
C LEU A 43 -15.73 -10.42 -10.29
N ILE A 44 -16.90 -9.81 -10.17
CA ILE A 44 -17.10 -8.38 -10.40
C ILE A 44 -17.58 -7.74 -9.09
N HIS A 45 -16.78 -6.82 -8.56
CA HIS A 45 -17.09 -6.00 -7.38
C HIS A 45 -17.45 -4.58 -7.83
N CYS A 46 -18.65 -4.12 -7.50
CA CYS A 46 -19.07 -2.74 -7.74
C CYS A 46 -19.27 -2.04 -6.40
N GLU A 47 -18.73 -0.83 -6.30
CA GLU A 47 -18.92 0.04 -5.13
C GLU A 47 -20.36 0.55 -5.06
N GLY A 48 -20.74 1.18 -3.94
CA GLY A 48 -22.12 1.63 -3.72
C GLY A 48 -23.01 0.59 -3.02
N GLY A 49 -22.41 -0.44 -2.42
CA GLY A 49 -23.10 -1.41 -1.56
C GLY A 49 -23.81 -2.54 -2.31
N PHE A 50 -23.49 -2.77 -3.58
CA PHE A 50 -24.02 -3.90 -4.34
C PHE A 50 -23.33 -5.20 -3.91
N ARG A 51 -24.06 -6.32 -3.99
CA ARG A 51 -23.44 -7.64 -3.88
C ARG A 51 -22.50 -7.87 -5.07
N PRO A 52 -21.40 -8.62 -4.89
CA PRO A 52 -20.58 -9.02 -6.03
C PRO A 52 -21.35 -9.95 -6.97
N MET A 53 -20.90 -10.00 -8.22
CA MET A 53 -21.28 -11.04 -9.18
C MET A 53 -20.13 -12.05 -9.29
N LEU A 54 -20.48 -13.33 -9.43
CA LEU A 54 -19.50 -14.42 -9.56
C LEU A 54 -19.91 -15.36 -10.70
N PHE A 55 -18.96 -15.70 -11.57
CA PHE A 55 -19.17 -16.64 -12.68
C PHE A 55 -18.13 -17.77 -12.62
N ASP A 56 -18.59 -19.00 -12.80
CA ASP A 56 -17.75 -20.18 -13.06
C ASP A 56 -17.49 -20.24 -14.57
N LEU A 57 -16.28 -19.89 -15.01
CA LEU A 57 -15.93 -19.89 -16.43
C LEU A 57 -15.67 -21.29 -16.98
N THR A 58 -15.48 -22.29 -16.11
CA THR A 58 -15.29 -23.68 -16.50
C THR A 58 -16.63 -24.32 -16.87
N GLU A 59 -17.63 -24.16 -16.00
CA GLU A 59 -18.97 -24.70 -16.23
C GLU A 59 -19.88 -23.76 -17.05
N ASP A 60 -19.66 -22.45 -16.95
CA ASP A 60 -20.44 -21.40 -17.62
C ASP A 60 -19.54 -20.37 -18.34
N PRO A 61 -18.90 -20.77 -19.47
CA PRO A 61 -18.07 -19.87 -20.28
C PRO A 61 -18.87 -18.73 -20.93
N GLY A 62 -20.21 -18.80 -20.90
CA GLY A 62 -21.10 -17.76 -21.39
C GLY A 62 -21.42 -16.67 -20.37
N GLU A 63 -21.01 -16.85 -19.11
CA GLU A 63 -21.25 -15.90 -18.00
C GLU A 63 -22.73 -15.55 -17.82
N LEU A 64 -23.60 -16.55 -17.97
CA LEU A 64 -25.06 -16.40 -17.92
C LEU A 64 -25.63 -16.67 -16.51
N ARG A 65 -24.89 -17.38 -15.65
CA ARG A 65 -25.30 -17.77 -14.30
C ARG A 65 -24.45 -17.05 -13.25
N ASP A 66 -25.02 -15.99 -12.68
CA ASP A 66 -24.43 -15.30 -11.55
C ASP A 66 -24.62 -16.08 -10.24
N LEU A 67 -23.51 -16.47 -9.63
CA LEU A 67 -23.39 -17.23 -8.38
C LEU A 67 -23.05 -16.35 -7.16
N GLY A 68 -22.95 -15.03 -7.33
CA GLY A 68 -22.46 -14.13 -6.27
C GLY A 68 -23.36 -14.02 -5.04
N ALA A 69 -24.61 -14.48 -5.13
CA ALA A 69 -25.56 -14.57 -4.02
C ALA A 69 -25.65 -15.98 -3.39
N ASP A 70 -24.99 -16.98 -3.98
CA ASP A 70 -25.07 -18.36 -3.53
C ASP A 70 -24.08 -18.60 -2.37
N PRO A 71 -24.58 -18.91 -1.15
CA PRO A 71 -23.71 -19.17 0.00
C PRO A 71 -22.73 -20.34 -0.21
N ALA A 72 -23.04 -21.28 -1.10
CA ALA A 72 -22.15 -22.39 -1.42
C ALA A 72 -20.82 -21.93 -2.06
N HIS A 73 -20.80 -20.74 -2.68
CA HIS A 73 -19.64 -20.20 -3.38
C HIS A 73 -18.92 -19.09 -2.60
N GLN A 74 -19.31 -18.83 -1.36
CA GLN A 74 -18.74 -17.72 -0.55
C GLN A 74 -17.22 -17.81 -0.41
N THR A 75 -16.66 -19.02 -0.27
CA THR A 75 -15.20 -19.20 -0.17
C THR A 75 -14.45 -18.78 -1.43
N ILE A 76 -15.08 -18.87 -2.61
CA ILE A 76 -14.52 -18.41 -3.88
C ILE A 76 -14.58 -16.89 -3.96
N VAL A 77 -15.71 -16.29 -3.55
CA VAL A 77 -15.87 -14.83 -3.42
C VAL A 77 -14.78 -14.27 -2.51
N ASP A 78 -14.62 -14.83 -1.31
CA ASP A 78 -13.63 -14.36 -0.32
C ASP A 78 -12.20 -14.45 -0.87
N ARG A 79 -11.86 -15.53 -1.57
CA ARG A 79 -10.54 -15.73 -2.19
C ARG A 79 -10.26 -14.71 -3.28
N LEU A 80 -11.21 -14.45 -4.17
CA LEU A 80 -11.04 -13.49 -5.26
C LEU A 80 -11.06 -12.04 -4.75
N MET A 81 -11.88 -11.73 -3.75
CA MET A 81 -11.83 -10.43 -3.06
C MET A 81 -10.47 -10.22 -2.38
N ALA A 82 -9.90 -11.23 -1.72
CA ALA A 82 -8.56 -11.12 -1.14
C ALA A 82 -7.46 -10.90 -2.21
N ALA A 83 -7.61 -11.49 -3.40
CA ALA A 83 -6.70 -11.23 -4.52
C ALA A 83 -6.84 -9.79 -5.03
N LEU A 84 -8.06 -9.26 -5.13
CA LEU A 84 -8.33 -7.87 -5.49
C LEU A 84 -7.73 -6.90 -4.45
N ASP A 85 -7.92 -7.17 -3.15
CA ASP A 85 -7.36 -6.36 -2.07
C ASP A 85 -5.82 -6.34 -2.12
N SER A 86 -5.20 -7.51 -2.31
CA SER A 86 -3.74 -7.62 -2.45
C SER A 86 -3.22 -6.78 -3.63
N TRP A 87 -3.91 -6.85 -4.77
CA TRP A 87 -3.58 -6.05 -5.94
C TRP A 87 -3.76 -4.55 -5.67
N ALA A 88 -4.86 -4.15 -5.03
CA ALA A 88 -5.16 -2.74 -4.75
C ALA A 88 -4.15 -2.11 -3.77
N LEU A 89 -3.67 -2.89 -2.80
CA LEU A 89 -2.71 -2.45 -1.77
C LEU A 89 -1.25 -2.48 -2.23
N ARG A 90 -0.96 -2.97 -3.45
CA ARG A 90 0.42 -3.03 -3.96
C ARG A 90 1.02 -1.61 -4.05
N PRO A 91 2.34 -1.44 -3.81
CA PRO A 91 2.99 -0.12 -3.85
C PRO A 91 3.25 0.37 -5.29
N ALA A 92 2.19 0.53 -6.09
CA ALA A 92 2.27 0.87 -7.51
C ALA A 92 2.89 2.25 -7.78
N GLN A 93 2.82 3.16 -6.81
CA GLN A 93 3.27 4.55 -6.94
C GLN A 93 4.72 4.77 -6.48
N ARG A 94 5.42 3.74 -5.99
CA ARG A 94 6.84 3.86 -5.62
C ARG A 94 7.72 3.70 -6.86
N THR A 95 7.75 4.73 -7.70
CA THR A 95 8.39 4.71 -9.03
C THR A 95 9.77 5.35 -9.06
N THR A 96 10.15 6.14 -8.06
CA THR A 96 11.42 6.89 -8.02
C THR A 96 12.59 6.12 -7.41
N ILE A 97 12.33 4.97 -6.80
CA ILE A 97 13.35 4.12 -6.18
C ILE A 97 13.04 2.64 -6.40
N SER A 98 14.04 1.89 -6.88
CA SER A 98 13.88 0.45 -7.13
C SER A 98 13.89 -0.36 -5.84
N ASN A 99 13.33 -1.57 -5.90
CA ASN A 99 13.36 -2.51 -4.77
C ASN A 99 14.80 -2.92 -4.38
N ASP A 100 15.71 -3.03 -5.35
CA ASP A 100 17.11 -3.33 -5.07
C ASP A 100 17.82 -2.19 -4.35
N THR A 101 17.56 -0.94 -4.76
CA THR A 101 18.11 0.23 -4.06
C THR A 101 17.60 0.29 -2.61
N LEU A 102 16.32 0.01 -2.37
CA LEU A 102 15.78 -0.06 -0.99
C LEU A 102 16.46 -1.16 -0.16
N ARG A 103 16.68 -2.35 -0.75
CA ARG A 103 17.39 -3.45 -0.10
C ARG A 103 18.84 -3.08 0.22
N ALA A 104 19.51 -2.35 -0.68
CA ALA A 104 20.88 -1.89 -0.47
C ALA A 104 20.96 -0.84 0.65
N ILE A 105 20.08 0.16 0.65
CA ILE A 105 20.04 1.22 1.68
C ILE A 105 19.82 0.62 3.07
N ARG A 106 18.93 -0.37 3.21
CA ARG A 106 18.65 -1.04 4.50
C ARG A 106 19.90 -1.62 5.16
N LYS A 107 20.90 -2.04 4.38
CA LYS A 107 22.14 -2.66 4.90
C LYS A 107 23.19 -1.63 5.31
N GLN A 108 22.98 -0.35 5.00
CA GLN A 108 23.95 0.69 5.31
C GLN A 108 23.78 1.14 6.78
N PRO A 109 24.89 1.27 7.54
CA PRO A 109 24.81 1.82 8.88
C PRO A 109 24.35 3.29 8.85
N SER A 110 23.63 3.73 9.87
CA SER A 110 23.25 5.14 10.05
C SER A 110 24.49 5.97 10.35
N THR A 111 25.15 6.49 9.32
CA THR A 111 26.38 7.31 9.46
C THR A 111 26.11 8.81 9.53
N LYS A 112 24.83 9.22 9.44
CA LYS A 112 24.40 10.63 9.43
C LYS A 112 24.02 11.16 10.82
N GLY A 113 24.32 10.41 11.88
CA GLY A 113 24.05 10.82 13.26
C GLY A 113 22.61 10.63 13.72
N VAL A 114 21.79 9.86 13.00
CA VAL A 114 20.47 9.44 13.49
C VAL A 114 20.68 8.26 14.45
N ILE A 115 20.49 8.51 15.73
CA ILE A 115 20.71 7.59 16.85
C ILE A 115 19.35 7.35 17.52
N ILE A 116 18.86 6.11 17.49
CA ILE A 116 17.53 5.73 18.01
C ILE A 116 17.68 4.49 18.89
N GLY A 117 17.10 4.51 20.09
CA GLY A 117 17.08 3.35 21.00
C GLY A 117 18.41 3.03 21.69
N ILE A 118 19.35 3.98 21.71
CA ILE A 118 20.67 3.85 22.35
C ILE A 118 20.62 4.59 23.70
N VAL A 119 20.88 3.90 24.80
CA VAL A 119 20.77 4.44 26.17
C VAL A 119 22.11 5.02 26.62
N THR A 120 23.18 4.28 26.36
CA THR A 120 24.55 4.65 26.72
C THR A 120 25.46 4.61 25.50
N GLU A 121 26.65 5.18 25.61
CA GLU A 121 27.59 5.21 24.49
C GLU A 121 28.13 3.82 24.11
N ASP A 122 28.06 2.84 25.01
CA ASP A 122 28.51 1.47 24.76
C ASP A 122 27.51 0.64 23.95
N ASP A 123 26.25 1.10 23.85
CA ASP A 123 25.19 0.39 23.12
C ASP A 123 25.30 0.58 21.59
N MET A 124 26.30 1.32 21.09
CA MET A 124 26.49 1.59 19.66
C MET A 124 27.98 1.76 19.31
N PRO A 125 28.43 1.34 18.11
CA PRO A 125 29.80 1.57 17.67
C PRO A 125 30.22 3.04 17.76
N ALA A 126 31.34 3.31 18.41
CA ALA A 126 31.84 4.67 18.66
C ALA A 126 32.00 5.51 17.40
N ALA A 127 32.40 4.90 16.29
CA ALA A 127 32.55 5.57 14.99
C ALA A 127 31.25 6.24 14.51
N LEU A 128 30.07 5.74 14.90
CA LEU A 128 28.78 6.27 14.46
C LEU A 128 28.25 7.41 15.35
N THR A 129 28.84 7.60 16.53
CA THR A 129 28.42 8.60 17.53
C THR A 129 29.49 9.67 17.79
N VAL A 130 30.58 9.67 17.00
CA VAL A 130 31.73 10.60 17.14
C VAL A 130 31.34 12.09 17.18
N ARG A 131 30.22 12.48 16.54
CA ARG A 131 29.76 13.87 16.51
C ARG A 131 29.12 14.36 17.81
N VAL A 132 28.66 13.42 18.65
CA VAL A 132 27.92 13.71 19.89
C VAL A 132 28.69 13.37 21.16
N ARG A 133 29.77 12.59 21.07
CA ARG A 133 30.68 12.30 22.20
C ARG A 133 31.60 13.47 22.51
N ASP A 134 32.04 13.53 23.78
CA ASP A 134 33.10 14.41 24.28
C ASP A 134 32.95 15.91 23.95
N ARG A 135 31.71 16.34 23.69
CA ARG A 135 31.41 17.74 23.42
C ARG A 135 31.50 18.54 24.71
N LYS A 136 32.19 19.68 24.64
CA LYS A 136 32.23 20.66 25.73
C LYS A 136 31.40 21.87 25.35
N ALA A 137 30.60 22.34 26.29
CA ALA A 137 29.87 23.60 26.19
C ALA A 137 29.81 24.23 27.59
N PRO A 138 29.84 25.57 27.69
CA PRO A 138 29.59 26.24 28.95
C PRO A 138 28.11 26.09 29.36
N PRO A 139 27.77 26.29 30.65
CA PRO A 139 26.37 26.35 31.10
C PRO A 139 25.58 27.41 30.31
N TRP A 140 24.34 27.09 29.93
CA TRP A 140 23.54 27.95 29.05
C TRP A 140 23.26 29.34 29.63
N GLN A 141 23.25 29.46 30.97
CA GLN A 141 23.06 30.74 31.67
C GLN A 141 24.20 31.74 31.40
N GLU A 142 25.44 31.26 31.26
CA GLU A 142 26.61 32.11 30.96
C GLU A 142 26.58 32.63 29.51
N ILE A 143 25.88 31.92 28.62
CA ILE A 143 25.69 32.32 27.23
C ILE A 143 24.59 33.39 27.15
N ALA A 144 23.43 33.14 27.77
CA ALA A 144 22.29 34.06 27.76
C ALA A 144 22.60 35.42 28.44
N GLY A 145 23.39 35.40 29.53
CA GLY A 145 23.81 36.63 30.21
C GLY A 145 24.75 37.52 29.37
N LYS A 146 25.50 36.95 28.43
CA LYS A 146 26.35 37.71 27.49
C LYS A 146 25.56 38.34 26.35
N ASP A 147 24.48 37.70 25.91
CA ASP A 147 23.60 38.25 24.88
C ASP A 147 22.74 39.40 25.44
N ALA A 148 22.27 39.28 26.68
CA ALA A 148 21.58 40.37 27.40
C ALA A 148 22.51 41.55 27.75
N ALA A 149 23.82 41.33 27.89
CA ALA A 149 24.81 42.39 28.09
C ALA A 149 25.31 43.04 26.78
N ARG A 150 24.92 42.49 25.62
CA ARG A 150 25.24 43.02 24.27
C ARG A 150 24.08 43.79 23.63
N SER A 151 22.88 43.76 24.22
CA SER A 151 21.74 44.63 23.88
C SER A 151 21.70 45.87 24.76
#